data_AF-A0A353Q513-F1
#
_entry.id   AF-A0A353Q513-F1
#
_cell.length_a   1.000
_cell.length_b   1.000
_cell.length_c   1.000
_cell.angle_alpha   90.00
_cell.angle_beta   90.00
_cell.angle_gamma   90.00
#
_symmetry.space_group_name_H-M   'P 1'
#
loop_
_entity.id
_entity.type
_entity.pdbx_description
1 polymer ?
#
loop_
_entity_poly.entity_id
_entity_poly.type
_entity_poly.pdbx_seq_one_letter_code
_entity_poly.pdbx_strand_id
1 'polypeptide(L)'
;MKDYNAFFVAAAAAIVAYFDTTYTFLFALFLGFALNIIAGLRADEVKITTMYRFPHIRLLNYDGHKLKDSLMELFLIISITYIIKQFIDWFKYNDKSTYAVQILLAVAVYYYLVNSLRNLKKVRPKSKFIAFVYYVCTFQFKEMLPGIISKAMNKVEEEEKEGEKKNG
;
A
#
# COMPACT_ATOMS: atom_id res chain seq x y z
N MET A 1 -40.91 -17.21 -1.67
CA MET A 1 -39.55 -17.33 -1.07
C MET A 1 -38.45 -17.70 -2.07
N LYS A 2 -38.73 -18.36 -3.21
CA LYS A 2 -37.68 -18.69 -4.22
C LYS A 2 -37.19 -17.48 -5.03
N ASP A 3 -38.03 -16.49 -5.28
CA ASP A 3 -37.70 -15.37 -6.20
C ASP A 3 -36.73 -14.35 -5.60
N TYR A 4 -36.79 -14.12 -4.29
CA TYR A 4 -35.84 -13.23 -3.60
C TYR A 4 -34.42 -13.79 -3.68
N ASN A 5 -34.26 -15.11 -3.54
CA ASN A 5 -32.95 -15.77 -3.67
C ASN A 5 -32.38 -15.60 -5.08
N ALA A 6 -33.21 -15.69 -6.12
CA ALA A 6 -32.79 -15.47 -7.49
C ALA A 6 -32.32 -14.02 -7.72
N PHE A 7 -33.05 -13.03 -7.19
CA PHE A 7 -32.64 -11.62 -7.24
C PHE A 7 -31.31 -11.37 -6.52
N PHE A 8 -31.15 -11.87 -5.29
CA PHE A 8 -29.91 -11.71 -4.53
C PHE A 8 -28.72 -12.39 -5.22
N VAL A 9 -28.92 -13.59 -5.77
CA VAL A 9 -27.88 -14.30 -6.51
C VAL A 9 -27.49 -13.54 -7.78
N ALA A 10 -28.46 -13.02 -8.53
CA ALA A 10 -28.19 -12.22 -9.73
C ALA A 10 -27.47 -10.90 -9.41
N ALA A 11 -27.89 -10.20 -8.36
CA ALA A 11 -27.23 -8.98 -7.90
C ALA A 11 -25.80 -9.25 -7.42
N ALA A 12 -25.59 -10.30 -6.63
CA ALA A 12 -24.26 -10.71 -6.19
C ALA A 12 -23.37 -11.13 -7.36
N ALA A 13 -23.90 -11.88 -8.33
CA ALA A 13 -23.17 -12.28 -9.53
C ALA A 13 -22.75 -11.06 -10.37
N ALA A 14 -23.64 -10.08 -10.54
CA ALA A 14 -23.33 -8.84 -11.26
C ALA A 14 -22.23 -8.04 -10.55
N ILE A 15 -22.29 -7.95 -9.22
CA ILE A 15 -21.24 -7.31 -8.40
C ILE A 15 -19.91 -8.04 -8.60
N VAL A 16 -19.87 -9.36 -8.44
CA VAL A 16 -18.64 -10.16 -8.59
C VAL A 16 -18.07 -10.01 -10.01
N ALA A 17 -18.91 -10.10 -11.05
CA ALA A 17 -18.48 -9.94 -12.43
C ALA A 17 -17.87 -8.56 -12.71
N TYR A 18 -18.37 -7.50 -12.06
CA TYR A 18 -17.82 -6.16 -12.22
C TYR A 18 -16.39 -6.01 -11.66
N PHE A 19 -16.02 -6.84 -10.69
CA PHE A 19 -14.68 -6.87 -10.08
C PHE A 19 -13.74 -7.92 -10.69
N ASP A 20 -14.23 -8.77 -11.58
CA ASP A 20 -13.49 -9.95 -12.08
C ASP A 20 -12.17 -9.54 -12.77
N THR A 21 -12.19 -8.48 -13.57
CA THR A 21 -11.02 -7.99 -14.32
C THR A 21 -9.95 -7.32 -13.44
N THR A 22 -10.26 -7.06 -12.17
CA THR A 22 -9.39 -6.35 -11.20
C THR A 22 -9.18 -7.14 -9.91
N TYR A 23 -9.69 -8.37 -9.82
CA TYR A 23 -9.71 -9.17 -8.60
C TYR A 23 -8.30 -9.44 -8.04
N THR A 24 -7.33 -9.73 -8.91
CA THR A 24 -5.93 -9.97 -8.50
C THR A 24 -5.30 -8.75 -7.83
N PHE A 25 -5.62 -7.54 -8.30
CA PHE A 25 -5.16 -6.29 -7.70
C PHE A 25 -5.87 -5.99 -6.38
N LEU A 26 -7.16 -6.30 -6.28
CA LEU A 26 -7.90 -6.22 -5.01
C LEU A 26 -7.32 -7.18 -3.97
N PHE A 27 -6.99 -8.41 -4.35
CA PHE A 27 -6.36 -9.37 -3.46
C PHE A 27 -4.98 -8.88 -2.99
N ALA A 28 -4.16 -8.34 -3.90
CA ALA A 28 -2.90 -7.71 -3.53
C ALA A 28 -3.10 -6.52 -2.58
N LEU A 29 -4.14 -5.72 -2.78
CA LEU A 29 -4.51 -4.60 -1.89
C LEU A 29 -4.84 -5.11 -0.49
N PHE A 30 -5.67 -6.16 -0.38
CA PHE A 30 -6.01 -6.75 0.91
C PHE A 30 -4.79 -7.36 1.62
N LEU A 31 -3.87 -8.00 0.88
CA LEU A 31 -2.62 -8.50 1.42
C LEU A 31 -1.72 -7.35 1.92
N GLY A 32 -1.56 -6.29 1.13
CA GLY A 32 -0.81 -5.10 1.53
C GLY A 32 -1.40 -4.44 2.77
N PHE A 33 -2.72 -4.28 2.81
CA PHE A 33 -3.47 -3.79 3.96
C PHE A 33 -3.24 -4.66 5.21
N ALA A 34 -3.33 -5.99 5.09
CA ALA A 34 -3.10 -6.90 6.20
C ALA A 34 -1.68 -6.78 6.75
N LEU A 35 -0.67 -6.72 5.86
CA LEU A 35 0.71 -6.45 6.26
C LEU A 35 0.85 -5.11 6.97
N ASN A 36 0.17 -4.07 6.49
CA ASN A 36 0.18 -2.74 7.08
C ASN A 36 -0.39 -2.74 8.50
N ILE A 37 -1.52 -3.41 8.72
CA ILE A 37 -2.10 -3.60 10.06
C ILE A 37 -1.14 -4.36 10.97
N ILE A 38 -0.62 -5.51 10.53
CA ILE A 38 0.26 -6.35 11.34
C ILE A 38 1.53 -5.57 11.72
N ALA A 39 2.17 -4.90 10.77
CA ALA A 39 3.35 -4.09 11.02
C ALA A 39 3.03 -2.90 11.93
N GLY A 40 1.90 -2.23 11.71
CA GLY A 40 1.44 -1.08 12.50
C GLY A 40 1.11 -1.44 13.95
N LEU A 41 0.48 -2.59 14.19
CA LEU A 41 0.19 -3.09 15.54
C LEU A 41 1.48 -3.50 16.26
N ARG A 42 2.43 -4.14 15.54
CA ARG A 42 3.74 -4.48 16.12
C ARG A 42 4.57 -3.24 16.45
N ALA A 43 4.48 -2.18 15.66
CA ALA A 43 5.16 -0.91 15.91
C ALA A 43 4.61 -0.12 17.10
N ASP A 44 3.37 -0.41 17.51
CA ASP A 44 2.73 0.16 18.70
C ASP A 44 2.82 -0.79 19.91
N GLU A 45 3.67 -1.82 19.83
CA GLU A 45 3.90 -2.80 20.90
C GLU A 45 2.64 -3.57 21.36
N VAL A 46 1.63 -3.66 20.50
CA VAL A 46 0.40 -4.43 20.77
C VAL A 46 0.74 -5.91 20.87
N LYS A 47 0.51 -6.50 22.05
CA LYS A 47 0.76 -7.93 22.29
C LYS A 47 -0.47 -8.75 21.94
N ILE A 48 -0.35 -9.59 20.91
CA ILE A 48 -1.36 -10.58 20.55
C ILE A 48 -1.18 -11.76 21.50
N THR A 49 -2.11 -11.94 22.44
CA THR A 49 -2.11 -13.08 23.37
C THR A 49 -3.26 -14.00 23.04
N THR A 50 -2.94 -15.26 22.76
CA THR A 50 -3.90 -16.33 22.52
C THR A 50 -4.11 -17.08 23.83
N MET A 51 -5.32 -17.05 24.39
CA MET A 51 -5.63 -17.84 25.58
C MET A 51 -5.92 -19.30 25.19
N TYR A 52 -5.29 -20.24 25.89
CA TYR A 52 -5.48 -21.68 25.68
C TYR A 52 -6.82 -22.20 26.20
N ARG A 53 -7.50 -21.46 27.10
CA ARG A 53 -8.70 -21.95 27.79
C ARG A 53 -10.01 -21.69 27.04
N PHE A 54 -10.02 -20.67 26.18
CA PHE A 54 -11.07 -20.43 25.19
C PHE A 54 -10.44 -19.69 24.00
N PRO A 55 -10.66 -20.12 22.73
CA PRO A 55 -9.97 -19.57 21.56
C PRO A 55 -10.50 -18.18 21.22
N HIS A 56 -10.10 -17.18 22.02
CA HIS A 56 -10.34 -15.78 21.76
C HIS A 56 -8.97 -15.09 21.70
N ILE A 57 -8.75 -14.33 20.64
CA ILE A 57 -7.53 -13.55 20.43
C ILE A 57 -7.72 -12.24 21.20
N ARG A 58 -6.86 -11.96 22.18
CA ARG A 58 -6.86 -10.67 22.89
C ARG A 58 -5.66 -9.84 22.43
N LEU A 59 -5.95 -8.60 22.03
CA LEU A 59 -4.95 -7.57 21.76
C LEU A 59 -4.74 -6.76 23.03
N LEU A 60 -3.57 -6.89 23.67
CA LEU A 60 -3.19 -6.09 24.83
C LEU A 60 -2.59 -4.75 24.36
N ASN A 61 -2.91 -3.66 25.05
CA ASN A 61 -2.53 -2.28 24.71
C ASN A 61 -3.09 -1.78 23.37
N TYR A 62 -4.29 -2.25 23.00
CA TYR A 62 -4.91 -1.92 21.74
C TYR A 62 -6.10 -0.96 21.93
N ASP A 63 -6.02 0.20 21.27
CA ASP A 63 -6.97 1.31 21.42
C ASP A 63 -8.14 1.28 20.41
N GLY A 64 -8.20 0.33 19.48
CA GLY A 64 -9.33 0.21 18.54
C GLY A 64 -9.32 1.22 17.38
N HIS A 65 -8.99 2.47 17.67
CA HIS A 65 -9.04 3.60 16.74
C HIS A 65 -8.17 3.36 15.49
N LYS A 66 -6.95 2.82 15.66
CA LYS A 66 -6.03 2.61 14.54
C LYS A 66 -6.52 1.63 13.46
N LEU A 67 -7.17 0.52 13.86
CA LEU A 67 -7.76 -0.41 12.88
C LEU A 67 -8.98 0.22 12.21
N LYS A 68 -9.81 0.95 12.98
CA LYS A 68 -10.96 1.66 12.42
C LYS A 68 -10.51 2.66 11.35
N ASP A 69 -9.47 3.44 11.64
CA ASP A 69 -8.93 4.41 10.71
C ASP A 69 -8.33 3.74 9.48
N SER A 70 -7.61 2.64 9.66
CA SER A 70 -7.04 1.86 8.57
C SER A 70 -8.13 1.20 7.70
N LEU A 71 -9.22 0.71 8.30
CA LEU A 71 -10.38 0.19 7.58
C LEU A 71 -11.11 1.30 6.81
N MET A 72 -11.23 2.48 7.39
CA MET A 72 -11.79 3.66 6.73
C MET A 72 -10.94 4.07 5.52
N GLU A 73 -9.62 4.05 5.66
CA GLU A 73 -8.67 4.30 4.57
C GLU A 73 -8.84 3.28 3.44
N LEU A 74 -8.90 1.98 3.75
CA LEU A 74 -9.13 0.94 2.76
C LEU A 74 -10.47 1.13 2.03
N PHE A 75 -11.52 1.42 2.78
CA PHE A 75 -12.86 1.69 2.24
C PHE A 75 -12.84 2.89 1.28
N LEU A 76 -12.16 3.98 1.66
CA LEU A 76 -12.04 5.19 0.86
C LEU A 76 -11.24 4.94 -0.43
N ILE A 77 -10.11 4.22 -0.35
CA ILE A 77 -9.30 3.82 -1.51
C ILE A 77 -10.15 3.02 -2.50
N ILE A 78 -10.86 1.99 -2.04
CA ILE A 78 -11.71 1.17 -2.92
C ILE A 78 -12.83 2.02 -3.52
N SER A 79 -13.53 2.79 -2.69
CA SER A 79 -14.67 3.62 -3.13
C SER A 79 -14.26 4.61 -4.21
N ILE A 80 -13.20 5.40 -3.98
CA ILE A 80 -12.72 6.39 -4.95
C ILE A 80 -12.28 5.70 -6.24
N THR A 81 -11.56 4.59 -6.14
CA THR A 81 -11.07 3.85 -7.31
C THR A 81 -12.21 3.40 -8.22
N TYR A 82 -13.28 2.83 -7.67
CA TYR A 82 -14.41 2.36 -8.48
C TYR A 82 -15.37 3.47 -8.91
N ILE A 83 -15.44 4.59 -8.17
CA ILE A 83 -16.11 5.81 -8.65
C ILE A 83 -15.39 6.33 -9.90
N ILE A 84 -14.06 6.38 -9.89
CA ILE A 84 -13.27 6.77 -11.07
C ILE A 84 -13.52 5.79 -12.23
N LYS A 85 -13.55 4.47 -11.96
CA LYS A 85 -13.89 3.47 -12.97
C LYS A 85 -15.20 3.80 -13.68
N GLN A 86 -16.25 4.11 -12.89
CA GLN A 86 -17.57 4.42 -13.43
C GLN A 86 -17.57 5.66 -14.31
N PHE A 87 -16.87 6.72 -13.90
CA PHE A 87 -16.72 7.91 -14.76
C PHE A 87 -16.05 7.58 -16.09
N ILE A 88 -15.00 6.75 -16.09
CA ILE A 88 -14.30 6.36 -17.33
C ILE A 88 -15.18 5.47 -18.21
N ASP A 89 -15.94 4.55 -17.61
CA ASP A 89 -16.93 3.72 -18.32
C ASP A 89 -17.98 4.58 -19.02
N TRP A 90 -18.46 5.64 -18.35
CA TRP A 90 -19.41 6.59 -18.94
C TRP A 90 -18.84 7.38 -20.11
N PHE A 91 -17.54 7.68 -20.10
CA PHE A 91 -16.87 8.33 -21.22
C PHE A 91 -16.67 7.41 -22.44
N LYS A 92 -17.00 6.12 -22.34
CA LYS A 92 -16.87 5.13 -23.42
C LYS A 92 -15.45 5.04 -24.01
N TYR A 93 -14.43 5.26 -23.19
CA TYR A 93 -13.03 5.12 -23.60
C TYR A 93 -12.63 3.64 -23.70
N ASN A 94 -12.79 3.02 -24.89
CA ASN A 94 -12.24 1.72 -25.35
C ASN A 94 -11.66 0.80 -24.24
N ASP A 95 -12.49 0.34 -23.31
CA ASP A 95 -12.14 -0.59 -22.22
C ASP A 95 -10.92 -0.18 -21.35
N LYS A 96 -10.57 1.11 -21.33
CA LYS A 96 -9.41 1.64 -20.59
C LYS A 96 -9.65 1.83 -19.09
N SER A 97 -10.91 1.79 -18.65
CA SER A 97 -11.29 1.93 -17.24
C SER A 97 -10.65 0.86 -16.35
N THR A 98 -10.53 -0.37 -16.87
CA THR A 98 -9.86 -1.48 -16.18
C THR A 98 -8.41 -1.15 -15.87
N TYR A 99 -7.65 -0.63 -16.85
CA TYR A 99 -6.26 -0.25 -16.64
C TYR A 99 -6.10 0.88 -15.62
N ALA A 100 -6.99 1.89 -15.67
CA ALA A 100 -6.98 2.96 -14.69
C ALA A 100 -7.16 2.43 -13.26
N VAL A 101 -8.08 1.48 -13.06
CA VAL A 101 -8.28 0.83 -11.75
C VAL A 101 -7.07 0.00 -11.35
N GLN A 102 -6.49 -0.79 -12.26
CA GLN A 102 -5.31 -1.60 -11.97
C GLN A 102 -4.13 -0.72 -11.50
N ILE A 103 -3.91 0.42 -12.16
CA ILE A 103 -2.88 1.39 -11.77
C ILE A 103 -3.17 1.98 -10.40
N LEU A 104 -4.40 2.44 -10.14
CA LEU A 104 -4.79 3.01 -8.84
C LEU A 104 -4.62 2.00 -7.70
N LEU A 105 -5.06 0.76 -7.91
CA LEU A 105 -4.88 -0.32 -6.95
C LEU A 105 -3.40 -0.67 -6.74
N ALA A 106 -2.58 -0.70 -7.80
CA ALA A 106 -1.15 -0.92 -7.69
C ALA A 106 -0.44 0.17 -6.87
N VAL A 107 -0.83 1.44 -7.07
CA VAL A 107 -0.33 2.56 -6.26
C VAL A 107 -0.75 2.42 -4.79
N ALA A 108 -1.99 2.01 -4.52
CA ALA A 108 -2.46 1.76 -3.16
C ALA A 108 -1.74 0.57 -2.48
N VAL A 109 -1.48 -0.51 -3.22
CA VAL A 109 -0.65 -1.64 -2.75
C VAL A 109 0.74 -1.15 -2.38
N TYR A 110 1.38 -0.38 -3.26
CA TYR A 110 2.70 0.19 -3.01
C TYR A 110 2.71 1.08 -1.76
N TYR A 111 1.69 1.93 -1.59
CA TYR A 111 1.51 2.75 -0.39
C TYR A 111 1.47 1.90 0.89
N TYR A 112 0.65 0.85 0.94
CA TYR A 112 0.60 -0.03 2.11
C TYR A 112 1.89 -0.81 2.34
N LEU A 113 2.57 -1.24 1.28
CA LEU A 113 3.86 -1.92 1.37
C LEU A 113 4.93 -1.01 2.00
N VAL A 114 5.05 0.23 1.52
CA VAL A 114 5.99 1.21 2.08
C VAL A 114 5.68 1.52 3.54
N ASN A 115 4.40 1.71 3.88
CA ASN A 115 3.99 1.95 5.26
C ASN A 115 4.33 0.76 6.18
N SER A 116 4.11 -0.47 5.68
CA SER A 116 4.49 -1.70 6.37
C SER A 116 6.00 -1.76 6.61
N LEU A 117 6.81 -1.52 5.59
CA LEU A 117 8.27 -1.54 5.69
C LEU A 117 8.80 -0.47 6.66
N ARG A 118 8.19 0.72 6.67
CA ARG A 118 8.50 1.79 7.64
C ARG A 118 8.25 1.32 9.07
N ASN A 119 7.09 0.73 9.34
CA ASN A 119 6.74 0.20 10.66
C ASN A 119 7.66 -0.96 11.06
N LEU A 120 7.98 -1.87 10.14
CA LEU A 120 8.90 -2.98 10.39
C LEU A 120 10.32 -2.51 10.69
N LYS A 121 10.81 -1.48 9.98
CA LYS A 121 12.12 -0.85 10.26
C LYS A 121 12.17 -0.28 11.67
N LYS A 122 11.09 0.37 12.13
CA LYS A 122 10.97 0.89 13.51
C LYS A 122 11.03 -0.23 14.55
N VAL A 123 10.35 -1.35 14.31
CA VAL A 123 10.33 -2.52 15.23
C VAL A 123 11.66 -3.28 15.23
N ARG A 124 12.32 -3.40 14.06
CA ARG A 124 13.56 -4.18 13.87
C ARG A 124 14.70 -3.30 13.32
N PRO A 125 15.17 -2.29 14.06
CA PRO A 125 16.17 -1.33 13.55
C PRO A 125 17.53 -1.99 13.25
N LYS A 126 17.83 -3.12 13.88
CA LYS A 126 19.07 -3.89 13.64
C LYS A 126 19.05 -4.72 12.36
N SER A 127 17.88 -4.89 11.71
CA SER A 127 17.76 -5.70 10.50
C SER A 127 18.19 -4.90 9.27
N LYS A 128 19.43 -5.14 8.81
CA LYS A 128 19.96 -4.53 7.58
C LYS A 128 19.11 -4.85 6.35
N PHE A 129 18.54 -6.05 6.28
CA PHE A 129 17.70 -6.46 5.15
C PHE A 129 16.40 -5.64 5.08
N ILE A 130 15.71 -5.44 6.20
CA ILE A 130 14.48 -4.62 6.23
C ILE A 130 14.78 -3.17 5.87
N ALA A 131 15.87 -2.61 6.40
CA ALA A 131 16.31 -1.26 6.07
C ALA A 131 16.64 -1.13 4.58
N PHE A 132 17.37 -2.10 4.01
CA PHE A 132 17.71 -2.13 2.58
C PHE A 132 16.45 -2.18 1.71
N VAL A 133 15.54 -3.12 1.96
CA VAL A 133 14.28 -3.24 1.20
C VAL A 133 13.46 -1.96 1.30
N TYR A 134 13.36 -1.36 2.49
CA TYR A 134 12.69 -0.07 2.68
C TYR A 134 13.32 1.05 1.82
N TYR A 135 14.64 1.20 1.83
CA TYR A 135 15.31 2.25 1.06
C TYR A 135 15.21 2.02 -0.45
N VAL A 136 15.25 0.78 -0.91
CA VAL A 136 15.02 0.44 -2.33
C VAL A 136 13.60 0.78 -2.75
N CYS A 137 12.60 0.34 -1.98
CA CYS A 137 11.20 0.62 -2.30
C CYS A 137 10.86 2.10 -2.26
N THR A 138 11.48 2.88 -1.36
CA THR A 138 11.25 4.33 -1.24
C THR A 138 12.17 5.18 -2.13
N PHE A 139 13.03 4.54 -2.93
CA PHE A 139 14.05 5.20 -3.75
C PHE A 139 14.99 6.14 -2.95
N GLN A 140 15.19 5.87 -1.66
CA GLN A 140 16.03 6.64 -0.75
C GLN A 140 17.50 6.21 -0.84
N PHE A 141 18.08 6.29 -2.03
CA PHE A 141 19.44 5.80 -2.29
C PHE A 141 20.53 6.55 -1.50
N LYS A 142 20.30 7.81 -1.12
CA LYS A 142 21.25 8.60 -0.31
C LYS A 142 21.44 8.02 1.08
N GLU A 143 20.36 7.54 1.68
CA GLU A 143 20.39 6.86 2.98
C GLU A 143 21.04 5.47 2.89
N MET A 144 20.98 4.85 1.71
CA MET A 144 21.56 3.52 1.46
C MET A 144 23.06 3.58 1.15
N LEU A 145 23.50 4.56 0.35
CA LEU A 145 24.87 4.68 -0.17
C LEU A 145 25.41 6.13 -0.04
N PRO A 146 25.49 6.69 1.17
CA PRO A 146 25.80 8.10 1.37
C PRO A 146 27.13 8.52 0.75
N GLY A 147 28.17 7.68 0.85
CA GLY A 147 29.50 7.98 0.32
C GLY A 147 29.63 7.89 -1.20
N ILE A 148 28.79 7.10 -1.87
CA ILE A 148 28.79 7.03 -3.35
C ILE A 148 28.01 8.22 -3.90
N ILE A 149 26.85 8.53 -3.30
CA ILE A 149 26.03 9.67 -3.71
C ILE A 149 26.73 11.00 -3.41
N SER A 150 27.35 11.17 -2.25
CA SER A 150 28.09 12.40 -1.93
C SER A 150 29.24 12.64 -2.90
N LYS A 151 30.01 11.60 -3.24
CA LYS A 151 31.09 11.71 -4.23
C LYS A 151 30.56 12.08 -5.62
N ALA A 152 29.46 11.48 -6.06
CA ALA A 152 28.83 11.81 -7.34
C ALA A 152 28.33 13.25 -7.37
N MET A 153 27.67 13.73 -6.30
CA MET A 153 27.21 15.12 -6.19
C MET A 153 28.36 16.11 -6.19
N ASN A 154 29.42 15.86 -5.41
CA ASN A 154 30.59 16.73 -5.35
C ASN A 154 31.26 16.87 -6.72
N LYS A 155 31.33 15.78 -7.50
CA LYS A 155 31.91 15.80 -8.85
C LYS A 155 31.07 16.66 -9.81
N VAL A 156 29.75 16.60 -9.73
CA VAL A 156 28.86 17.46 -10.54
C VAL A 156 29.05 18.93 -10.18
N GLU A 157 29.11 19.27 -8.89
CA GLU A 157 29.36 20.64 -8.45
C GLU A 157 30.73 21.18 -8.89
N GLU A 158 31.76 20.33 -8.95
CA GLU A 158 33.08 20.69 -9.48
C GLU A 158 33.02 20.97 -10.99
N GLU A 159 32.35 20.12 -11.76
CA GLU A 159 32.16 20.30 -13.21
C GLU A 159 31.32 21.56 -13.54
N GLU A 160 30.29 21.88 -12.75
CA GLU A 160 29.50 23.12 -12.90
C GLU A 160 30.36 24.37 -12.65
N LYS A 161 31.15 24.39 -11.57
CA LYS A 161 32.06 25.50 -11.25
C LYS A 161 33.15 25.70 -12.29
N GLU A 162 33.63 24.61 -12.91
CA GLU A 162 34.59 24.69 -14.02
C GLU A 162 33.95 25.19 -15.32
N GLY A 163 32.69 24.84 -15.58
CA GLY A 163 31.92 25.34 -16.72
C GLY A 163 31.58 26.82 -16.63
N GLU A 164 31.17 27.31 -15.46
CA GLU A 164 30.89 28.74 -15.23
C GLU A 164 32.15 29.61 -15.39
N LYS A 165 33.31 29.14 -14.91
CA LYS A 165 34.60 29.83 -15.09
C LYS A 165 35.10 29.89 -16.54
N LYS A 166 34.60 29.02 -17.42
CA LYS A 166 34.97 28.99 -18.84
C LYS A 166 34.03 29.84 -19.72
N ASN A 167 32.83 30.17 -19.21
CA ASN A 167 31.79 30.89 -19.95
C ASN A 167 31.52 32.32 -19.43
N GLY A 168 32.18 32.75 -18.34
CA GLY A 168 32.18 34.13 -17.84
C GLY A 168 33.50 34.83 -18.11
#